data_AF-A0A9J9KK68-F1
#
_entry.id   AF-A0A9J9KK68-F1
#
_cell.length_a   1.000
_cell.length_b   1.000
_cell.length_c   1.000
_cell.angle_alpha   90.00
_cell.angle_beta   90.00
_cell.angle_gamma   90.00
#
_symmetry.space_group_name_H-M   'P 1'
#
loop_
_entity.id
_entity.type
_entity.pdbx_description
1 polymer ?
#
loop_
_entity_poly.entity_id
_entity_poly.type
_entity_poly.pdbx_seq_one_letter_code
_entity_poly.pdbx_strand_id
1 'polypeptide(L)'
;MRAIRFATASAAAMIAGLFAPGAWATCYVIYGADQQVIYRSQTPPVDLSRNLHETLPQVAPRGTLVFSLDNYGCEVEVNRLPSDVAAVRKDAAVGAPTAPRAPRASRS
;
A
#
# COMPACT_ATOMS: atom_id res chain seq x y z
N MET A 1 48.37 -4.00 0.62
CA MET A 1 47.52 -3.95 1.84
C MET A 1 46.67 -2.66 1.96
N ARG A 2 46.10 -2.13 0.87
CA ARG A 2 45.16 -0.98 0.91
C ARG A 2 43.78 -1.28 0.31
N ALA A 3 43.69 -2.24 -0.61
CA ALA A 3 42.42 -2.64 -1.25
C ALA A 3 41.45 -3.38 -0.32
N ILE A 4 41.96 -4.12 0.68
CA ILE A 4 41.12 -4.92 1.60
C ILE A 4 40.29 -4.02 2.55
N ARG A 5 40.76 -2.81 2.85
CA ARG A 5 40.06 -1.86 3.74
C ARG A 5 38.85 -1.18 3.08
N PHE A 6 38.78 -1.16 1.75
CA PHE A 6 37.65 -0.60 1.01
C PHE A 6 36.54 -1.63 0.77
N ALA A 7 36.88 -2.92 0.74
CA ALA A 7 35.92 -4.02 0.62
C ALA A 7 35.08 -4.21 1.92
N THR A 8 35.66 -3.93 3.09
CA THR A 8 34.93 -3.99 4.36
C THR A 8 33.97 -2.82 4.58
N ALA A 9 34.26 -1.65 4.00
CA ALA A 9 33.40 -0.47 4.10
C ALA A 9 32.13 -0.58 3.24
N SER A 10 32.21 -1.31 2.12
CA SER A 10 31.09 -1.50 1.19
C SER A 10 30.10 -2.58 1.63
N ALA A 11 30.57 -3.64 2.31
CA ALA A 11 29.70 -4.69 2.85
C ALA A 11 28.82 -4.20 4.03
N ALA A 12 29.34 -3.30 4.87
CA ALA A 12 28.58 -2.74 6.01
C ALA A 12 27.43 -1.81 5.56
N ALA A 13 27.59 -1.11 4.43
CA ALA A 13 26.58 -0.18 3.92
C ALA A 13 25.32 -0.89 3.39
N MET A 14 25.42 -2.11 2.87
CA MET A 14 24.26 -2.86 2.36
C MET A 14 23.33 -3.37 3.49
N ILE A 15 23.87 -3.62 4.69
CA ILE A 15 23.10 -4.16 5.82
C ILE A 15 22.17 -3.08 6.43
N ALA A 16 22.56 -1.81 6.36
CA ALA A 16 21.79 -0.70 6.93
C ALA A 16 20.48 -0.41 6.16
N GLY A 17 20.35 -0.85 4.90
CA GLY A 17 19.15 -0.63 4.09
C GLY A 17 17.98 -1.59 4.36
N LEU A 18 18.19 -2.68 5.11
CA LEU A 18 17.14 -3.68 5.36
C LEU A 18 16.11 -3.25 6.40
N PHE A 19 16.41 -2.25 7.23
CA PHE A 19 15.55 -1.79 8.31
C PHE A 19 14.79 -0.51 7.93
N ALA A 20 14.11 -0.52 6.77
CA ALA A 20 13.16 0.53 6.47
C ALA A 20 12.00 0.45 7.48
N PRO A 21 11.73 1.51 8.27
CA PRO A 21 10.60 1.50 9.19
C PRO A 21 9.30 1.43 8.38
N GLY A 22 8.55 0.33 8.57
CA GLY A 22 7.20 0.23 8.06
C GLY A 22 6.25 1.12 8.88
N ALA A 23 5.23 1.69 8.22
CA ALA A 23 4.14 2.35 8.93
C ALA A 23 3.26 1.28 9.61
N TRP A 24 3.65 0.88 10.82
CA TRP A 24 2.87 -0.06 11.63
C TRP A 24 1.94 0.70 12.57
N ALA A 25 0.64 0.51 12.39
CA ALA A 25 -0.39 0.96 13.32
C ALA A 25 -1.06 -0.26 13.95
N THR A 26 -1.47 -0.13 15.21
CA THR A 26 -2.29 -1.12 15.90
C THR A 26 -3.76 -1.01 15.48
N CYS A 27 -4.21 0.18 15.06
CA CYS A 27 -5.57 0.41 14.60
C CYS A 27 -5.61 1.35 13.39
N TYR A 28 -6.32 0.93 12.33
CA TYR A 28 -6.55 1.71 11.12
C TYR A 28 -8.00 2.18 11.11
N VAL A 29 -8.20 3.49 11.07
CA VAL A 29 -9.54 4.10 11.05
C VAL A 29 -9.70 4.92 9.78
N ILE A 30 -10.79 4.70 9.03
CA ILE A 30 -11.16 5.54 7.90
C ILE A 30 -12.42 6.31 8.23
N TYR A 31 -12.31 7.63 8.11
CA TYR A 31 -13.45 8.54 8.13
C TYR A 31 -13.94 8.79 6.71
N GLY A 32 -15.24 8.70 6.50
CA GLY A 32 -15.90 9.11 5.25
C GLY A 32 -15.87 10.63 5.06
N ALA A 33 -16.39 11.08 3.92
CA ALA A 33 -16.49 12.52 3.62
C ALA A 33 -17.40 13.28 4.61
N ASP A 34 -18.31 12.57 5.26
CA ASP A 34 -19.22 13.03 6.32
C ASP A 34 -18.60 12.92 7.73
N GLN A 35 -17.30 12.61 7.83
CA GLN A 35 -16.56 12.38 9.07
C GLN A 35 -17.09 11.20 9.91
N GLN A 36 -17.90 10.30 9.34
CA GLN A 36 -18.32 9.09 10.02
C GLN A 36 -17.26 7.99 9.89
N VAL A 37 -17.13 7.15 10.92
CA VAL A 37 -16.25 5.98 10.84
C VAL A 37 -16.87 4.96 9.89
N ILE A 38 -16.22 4.77 8.74
CA ILE A 38 -16.63 3.80 7.71
C ILE A 38 -15.75 2.54 7.74
N TYR A 39 -14.55 2.63 8.31
CA TYR A 39 -13.68 1.49 8.53
C TYR A 39 -12.92 1.61 9.86
N ARG A 40 -12.80 0.52 10.59
CA ARG A 40 -11.96 0.38 11.79
C ARG A 40 -11.55 -1.07 11.97
N SER A 41 -10.26 -1.36 11.86
CA SER A 41 -9.70 -2.70 12.10
C SER A 41 -8.20 -2.62 12.39
N GLN A 42 -7.64 -3.67 12.99
CA GLN A 42 -6.19 -3.85 13.17
C GLN A 42 -5.48 -4.20 11.85
N THR A 43 -6.25 -4.57 10.81
CA THR A 43 -5.71 -4.89 9.49
C THR A 43 -5.97 -3.72 8.54
N PRO A 44 -4.96 -3.25 7.78
CA PRO A 44 -5.18 -2.16 6.83
C PRO A 44 -6.01 -2.66 5.63
N PRO A 45 -7.00 -1.87 5.16
CA PRO A 45 -7.81 -2.23 4.01
C PRO A 45 -7.15 -1.88 2.67
N VAL A 46 -6.06 -1.09 2.71
CA VAL A 46 -5.30 -0.61 1.54
C VAL A 46 -3.92 -1.22 1.48
N ASP A 47 -3.33 -1.24 0.30
CA ASP A 47 -1.94 -1.64 0.10
C ASP A 47 -0.99 -0.52 0.55
N LEU A 48 -0.28 -0.75 1.66
CA LEU A 48 0.68 0.18 2.26
C LEU A 48 2.07 0.13 1.59
N SER A 49 2.30 -0.78 0.63
CA SER A 49 3.54 -0.76 -0.16
C SER A 49 3.59 0.39 -1.19
N ARG A 50 2.44 1.03 -1.42
CA ARG A 50 2.25 2.16 -2.33
C ARG A 50 1.90 3.42 -1.57
N ASN A 51 1.96 4.56 -2.26
CA ASN A 51 1.58 5.82 -1.63
C ASN A 51 0.08 5.86 -1.36
N LEU A 52 -0.31 6.36 -0.18
CA LEU A 52 -1.71 6.38 0.25
C LEU A 52 -2.63 7.20 -0.67
N HIS A 53 -2.11 8.26 -1.29
CA HIS A 53 -2.88 9.06 -2.24
C HIS A 53 -3.26 8.28 -3.52
N GLU A 54 -2.58 7.16 -3.80
CA GLU A 54 -2.89 6.28 -4.93
C GLU A 54 -3.91 5.20 -4.53
N THR A 55 -3.81 4.66 -3.32
CA THR A 55 -4.58 3.48 -2.87
C THR A 55 -5.82 3.82 -2.06
N LEU A 56 -5.77 4.83 -1.19
CA LEU A 56 -6.90 5.23 -0.34
C LEU A 56 -8.13 5.70 -1.13
N PRO A 57 -8.01 6.51 -2.20
CA PRO A 57 -9.18 6.93 -2.96
C PRO A 57 -9.94 5.78 -3.64
N GLN A 58 -9.32 4.61 -3.81
CA GLN A 58 -9.96 3.43 -4.41
C GLN A 58 -10.95 2.76 -3.46
N VAL A 59 -10.71 2.84 -2.14
CA VAL A 59 -11.59 2.26 -1.11
C VAL A 59 -12.52 3.28 -0.48
N ALA A 60 -12.07 4.52 -0.32
CA ALA A 60 -12.80 5.59 0.35
C ALA A 60 -12.52 6.92 -0.35
N PRO A 61 -13.28 7.27 -1.41
CA PRO A 61 -13.15 8.54 -2.09
C PRO A 61 -13.36 9.70 -1.11
N ARG A 62 -12.39 10.63 -1.06
CA ARG A 62 -12.38 11.76 -0.11
C ARG A 62 -12.38 11.36 1.37
N GLY A 63 -12.05 10.11 1.68
CA GLY A 63 -11.90 9.64 3.06
C GLY A 63 -10.56 10.03 3.66
N THR A 64 -10.52 10.02 4.99
CA THR A 64 -9.30 10.26 5.77
C THR A 64 -8.91 8.99 6.51
N LEU A 65 -7.73 8.45 6.22
CA LEU A 65 -7.14 7.33 6.95
C LEU A 65 -6.30 7.85 8.13
N VAL A 66 -6.54 7.30 9.31
CA VAL A 66 -5.80 7.57 10.54
C VAL A 66 -5.13 6.29 11.02
N PHE A 67 -3.86 6.42 11.38
CA PHE A 67 -3.02 5.38 11.95
C PHE A 67 -2.91 5.63 13.46
N SER A 68 -3.41 4.70 14.28
CA SER A 68 -3.25 4.77 15.74
C SER A 68 -2.27 3.72 16.24
N LEU A 69 -1.55 4.06 17.31
CA LEU A 69 -0.63 3.17 18.04
C LEU A 69 -1.28 2.51 19.26
N ASP A 70 -2.49 2.94 19.61
CA ASP A 70 -3.35 2.26 20.57
C ASP A 70 -4.42 1.43 19.87
N ASN A 71 -5.06 0.53 20.63
CA ASN A 71 -6.08 -0.35 20.10
C ASN A 71 -7.51 0.14 20.41
N TYR A 72 -7.68 1.37 20.93
CA TYR A 72 -8.96 1.81 21.46
C TYR A 72 -10.04 1.81 20.38
N GLY A 73 -11.08 1.00 20.60
CA GLY A 73 -12.21 0.84 19.69
C GLY A 73 -11.95 -0.17 18.57
N CYS A 74 -10.71 -0.56 18.29
CA CYS A 74 -10.41 -1.58 17.27
C CYS A 74 -10.83 -3.00 17.69
N GLU A 75 -11.29 -3.19 18.93
CA GLU A 75 -11.92 -4.44 19.38
C GLU A 75 -13.27 -4.68 18.71
N VAL A 76 -13.93 -3.61 18.27
CA VAL A 76 -15.18 -3.67 17.52
C VAL A 76 -14.92 -3.23 16.08
N GLU A 77 -14.80 -4.24 15.20
CA GLU A 77 -14.57 -4.02 13.78
C GLU A 77 -15.75 -3.26 13.15
N VAL A 78 -15.43 -2.22 12.39
CA VAL A 78 -16.39 -1.52 11.53
C VAL A 78 -15.88 -1.68 10.12
N ASN A 79 -16.68 -2.28 9.24
CA ASN A 79 -16.35 -2.38 7.83
C ASN A 79 -17.58 -2.04 6.98
N ARG A 80 -17.64 -0.79 6.53
CA ARG A 80 -18.65 -0.26 5.60
C ARG A 80 -18.01 0.15 4.27
N LEU A 81 -16.83 -0.39 3.96
CA LEU A 81 -16.20 -0.15 2.67
C LEU A 81 -17.01 -0.86 1.58
N PRO A 82 -17.05 -0.32 0.35
CA PRO A 82 -17.67 -1.01 -0.77
C PRO A 82 -17.06 -2.40 -0.95
N SER A 83 -17.89 -3.43 -0.89
CA SER A 83 -17.51 -4.85 -0.94
C SER A 83 -16.71 -5.24 -2.20
N ASP A 84 -16.76 -4.41 -3.23
CA ASP A 84 -16.25 -4.69 -4.56
C ASP A 84 -14.73 -4.56 -4.68
N VAL A 85 -14.05 -3.84 -3.77
CA VAL A 85 -12.60 -3.61 -3.87
C VAL A 85 -11.78 -4.88 -3.57
N ALA A 86 -12.34 -5.83 -2.80
CA ALA A 86 -11.76 -7.15 -2.61
C ALA A 86 -11.95 -8.07 -3.84
N ALA A 87 -13.02 -7.87 -4.62
CA ALA A 87 -13.33 -8.66 -5.82
C ALA A 87 -12.49 -8.24 -7.04
N VAL A 88 -12.14 -6.96 -7.18
CA VAL A 88 -11.32 -6.42 -8.29
C VAL A 88 -9.97 -7.16 -8.45
N ARG A 89 -9.38 -7.68 -7.36
CA ARG A 89 -8.13 -8.46 -7.45
C ARG A 89 -8.33 -9.87 -8.02
N LYS A 90 -9.52 -10.46 -7.94
CA LYS A 90 -9.80 -11.77 -8.58
C LYS A 90 -10.05 -11.62 -10.08
N ASP A 91 -10.62 -10.50 -10.51
CA ASP A 91 -10.99 -10.30 -11.92
C ASP A 91 -9.85 -9.75 -12.78
N ALA A 92 -8.90 -9.01 -12.19
CA ALA A 92 -7.72 -8.50 -12.89
C ALA A 92 -6.77 -9.61 -13.40
N ALA A 93 -6.85 -10.83 -12.85
CA ALA A 93 -6.07 -11.99 -13.31
C ALA A 93 -6.73 -12.73 -14.50
N VAL A 94 -8.01 -12.48 -14.79
CA VAL A 94 -8.79 -13.20 -15.83
C VAL A 94 -9.07 -12.33 -17.06
N GLY A 95 -8.92 -11.01 -16.97
CA GLY A 95 -9.43 -10.07 -17.98
C GLY A 95 -8.41 -9.26 -18.78
N ALA A 96 -7.13 -9.61 -18.87
CA ALA A 96 -6.18 -8.86 -19.71
C ALA A 96 -6.26 -9.33 -21.18
N PRO A 97 -6.89 -8.59 -22.12
CA PRO A 97 -6.78 -8.93 -23.52
C PRO A 97 -5.35 -8.68 -24.01
N THR A 98 -4.72 -9.71 -24.55
CA THR A 98 -3.42 -9.59 -25.23
C THR A 98 -3.64 -8.84 -26.55
N ALA A 99 -3.54 -7.52 -26.53
CA ALA A 99 -3.56 -6.74 -27.76
C ALA A 99 -2.25 -6.98 -28.54
N PRO A 100 -2.30 -7.29 -29.85
CA PRO A 100 -1.09 -7.40 -30.66
C PRO A 100 -0.45 -6.02 -30.83
N ARG A 101 0.84 -5.90 -30.52
CA ARG A 101 1.62 -4.68 -30.75
C ARG A 101 1.71 -4.42 -32.26
N ALA A 102 1.22 -3.26 -32.70
CA ALA A 102 1.42 -2.79 -34.06
C ALA A 102 2.92 -2.49 -34.33
N PRO A 103 3.44 -2.76 -35.54
CA PRO A 103 4.82 -2.46 -35.88
C PRO A 103 5.03 -0.94 -35.95
N ARG A 104 6.08 -0.47 -35.26
CA ARG A 104 6.51 0.93 -35.25
C ARG A 104 7.06 1.27 -36.63
N ALA A 105 6.38 2.15 -37.37
CA ALA A 105 6.90 2.68 -38.61
C ALA A 105 8.21 3.46 -38.35
N SER A 106 9.28 3.04 -39.02
CA SER A 106 10.56 3.76 -39.07
C SER A 106 10.40 5.02 -39.90
N ARG A 107 10.69 6.19 -39.32
CA ARG A 107 10.75 7.46 -40.04
C ARG A 107 12.22 7.74 -40.37
N SER A 108 12.53 7.89 -41.66
CA SER A 108 13.83 8.30 -42.19
C SER A 108 14.11 9.78 -41.94
#